data_AF-A0A3D2C9I2-F1
#
_entry.id   AF-A0A3D2C9I2-F1
#
_cell.length_a   1.000
_cell.length_b   1.000
_cell.length_c   1.000
_cell.angle_alpha   90.00
_cell.angle_beta   90.00
_cell.angle_gamma   90.00
#
_symmetry.space_group_name_H-M   'P 1'
#
loop_
_entity.id
_entity.type
_entity.pdbx_description
1 polymer ?
#
loop_
_entity_poly.entity_id
_entity_poly.type
_entity_poly.pdbx_seq_one_letter_code
_entity_poly.pdbx_strand_id
1 'polypeptide(L)' 'MPPVAITVPLMLVLSSVLMAFAWIGHLKYEHSWSFWTAMIVSWLIVLPEYLLNVSATRMGSDVYSGAQMASFNMASGVL' A
#
# COMPACT_ATOMS: atom_id res chain seq x y z
N MET A 1 7.07 -22.98 3.19
CA MET A 1 6.55 -22.62 1.85
C MET A 1 7.27 -21.36 1.38
N PRO A 2 8.35 -21.47 0.60
CA PRO A 2 9.16 -20.32 0.17
C PRO A 2 8.43 -19.22 -0.64
N PRO A 3 7.31 -19.46 -1.35
CA PRO A 3 6.67 -18.39 -2.14
C PRO A 3 6.11 -17.26 -1.28
N VAL A 4 5.47 -17.58 -0.15
CA VAL A 4 4.78 -16.57 0.68
C VAL A 4 5.75 -15.57 1.29
N ALA A 5 6.97 -16.02 1.62
CA ALA A 5 8.01 -15.14 2.15
C ALA A 5 8.34 -14.00 1.17
N ILE A 6 8.40 -14.25 -0.12
CA ILE A 6 8.71 -13.20 -1.11
C ILE A 6 7.44 -12.42 -1.49
N THR A 7 6.30 -13.09 -1.54
CA THR A 7 5.03 -12.48 -1.93
C THR A 7 4.58 -11.36 -0.98
N VAL A 8 4.72 -11.54 0.33
CA VAL A 8 4.31 -10.53 1.33
C VAL A 8 5.03 -9.18 1.17
N PRO A 9 6.37 -9.09 1.20
CA PRO A 9 7.07 -7.82 1.00
C PRO A 9 6.82 -7.23 -0.39
N LEU A 10 6.64 -8.06 -1.42
CA LEU A 10 6.31 -7.57 -2.76
C LEU A 10 4.93 -6.90 -2.82
N MET A 11 3.93 -7.48 -2.15
CA MET A 11 2.60 -6.87 -2.00
C MET A 11 2.67 -5.54 -1.25
N LEU A 12 3.46 -5.47 -0.17
CA LEU A 12 3.64 -4.24 0.62
C LEU A 12 4.34 -3.14 -0.19
N VAL A 13 5.39 -3.48 -0.95
CA VAL A 13 6.06 -2.53 -1.85
C VAL A 13 5.10 -2.01 -2.92
N LEU A 14 4.32 -2.91 -3.53
CA LEU A 14 3.30 -2.51 -4.52
C LEU A 14 2.25 -1.58 -3.88
N SER A 15 1.85 -1.85 -2.64
CA SER A 15 0.99 -0.98 -1.82
C SER A 15 1.59 0.43 -1.71
N SER A 16 2.83 0.53 -1.24
CA SER A 16 3.51 1.82 -1.06
C SER A 16 3.66 2.59 -2.37
N VAL A 17 3.88 1.90 -3.49
CA VAL A 17 3.94 2.51 -4.83
C VAL A 17 2.59 3.08 -5.25
N LEU A 18 1.48 2.36 -5.04
CA LEU A 18 0.14 2.85 -5.34
C LEU A 18 -0.21 4.08 -4.50
N MET A 19 0.13 4.07 -3.21
CA MET A 19 -0.04 5.23 -2.32
C MET A 19 0.75 6.45 -2.83
N ALA A 20 2.02 6.24 -3.22
CA ALA A 20 2.84 7.31 -3.79
C ALA A 20 2.24 7.87 -5.09
N PHE A 21 1.70 7.02 -5.98
CA PHE A 21 1.02 7.49 -7.19
C PHE A 21 -0.25 8.27 -6.89
N ALA A 22 -1.07 7.83 -5.93
CA ALA A 22 -2.26 8.56 -5.51
C ALA A 22 -1.88 9.95 -4.97
N TRP A 23 -0.87 10.02 -4.10
CA TRP A 23 -0.43 11.29 -3.52
C TRP A 23 0.20 12.24 -4.54
N ILE A 24 1.15 11.75 -5.36
CA ILE A 24 1.79 12.55 -6.40
C ILE A 24 0.75 13.01 -7.43
N GLY A 25 -0.18 12.14 -7.81
CA GLY A 25 -1.29 12.49 -8.70
C GLY A 25 -2.16 13.59 -8.11
N HIS A 26 -2.54 13.47 -6.83
CA HIS A 26 -3.37 14.47 -6.16
C HIS A 26 -2.73 15.86 -6.16
N LEU A 27 -1.44 15.96 -5.84
CA LEU A 27 -0.70 17.23 -5.83
C LEU A 27 -0.42 17.76 -7.24
N LYS A 28 -0.01 16.89 -8.17
CA LYS A 28 0.33 17.30 -9.54
C LYS A 28 -0.86 17.93 -10.28
N TYR A 29 -2.06 17.45 -10.00
CA TYR A 29 -3.28 17.95 -10.64
C TYR A 29 -4.08 18.93 -9.77
N GLU A 30 -3.53 19.40 -8.64
CA GLU A 30 -4.25 20.29 -7.72
C GLU A 30 -4.74 21.60 -8.38
N HIS A 31 -3.96 22.13 -9.33
CA HIS A 31 -4.30 23.36 -10.05
C HIS A 31 -5.17 23.12 -11.29
N SER A 32 -5.19 21.88 -11.81
CA SER A 32 -5.88 21.54 -13.06
C SER A 32 -7.24 20.87 -12.82
N TRP A 33 -7.38 20.14 -11.71
CA TRP A 33 -8.58 19.37 -11.38
C TRP A 33 -9.24 19.96 -10.14
N SER A 34 -10.58 19.90 -10.11
CA SER A 34 -11.32 20.19 -8.88
C SER A 34 -10.91 19.21 -7.78
N PHE A 35 -10.85 19.69 -6.53
CA PHE A 35 -10.55 18.89 -5.36
C PHE A 35 -11.33 17.56 -5.35
N TRP A 36 -12.61 17.60 -5.67
CA TRP A 36 -13.48 16.42 -5.70
C TRP A 36 -13.04 15.37 -6.73
N THR A 37 -12.60 15.81 -7.91
CA THR A 37 -12.11 14.91 -8.96
C THR A 37 -10.81 14.26 -8.53
N ALA A 38 -9.85 15.05 -8.04
CA ALA A 38 -8.58 14.53 -7.55
C ALA A 38 -8.77 13.56 -6.37
N MET A 39 -9.72 13.85 -5.47
CA MET A 39 -10.07 12.98 -4.33
C MET A 39 -10.64 11.64 -4.79
N ILE A 40 -11.63 11.63 -5.71
CA ILE A 40 -12.26 10.40 -6.20
C ILE A 40 -11.25 9.53 -6.93
N VAL A 41 -10.42 10.12 -7.80
CA VAL A 41 -9.38 9.36 -8.52
C VAL A 41 -8.36 8.77 -7.55
N SER A 42 -7.93 9.53 -6.55
CA SER A 42 -7.01 9.03 -5.51
C SER A 42 -7.62 7.85 -4.73
N TRP A 43 -8.90 7.93 -4.40
CA TRP A 43 -9.63 6.83 -3.76
C TRP A 43 -9.66 5.56 -4.61
N LEU A 44 -9.89 5.68 -5.92
CA LEU A 44 -9.88 4.51 -6.82
C LEU A 44 -8.50 3.83 -6.88
N ILE A 45 -7.42 4.60 -6.68
CA ILE A 45 -6.05 4.07 -6.65
C ILE A 45 -5.71 3.44 -5.28
N VAL A 46 -6.21 4.01 -4.19
CA VAL A 46 -5.94 3.52 -2.82
C VAL A 46 -6.77 2.28 -2.45
N LEU A 47 -7.91 2.03 -3.10
CA LEU A 47 -8.70 0.82 -2.81
C LEU A 47 -7.93 -0.51 -3.07
N PRO A 48 -7.25 -0.70 -4.21
CA PRO A 48 -6.36 -1.85 -4.41
C PRO A 48 -5.18 -1.91 -3.44
N GLU A 49 -4.61 -0.75 -3.07
CA GLU A 49 -3.55 -0.64 -2.07
C GLU A 49 -4.00 -1.25 -0.74
N TYR A 50 -5.15 -0.82 -0.22
CA TYR A 50 -5.71 -1.34 1.02
C TYR A 50 -5.89 -2.87 1.00
N LEU A 51 -6.38 -3.42 -0.11
CA LEU A 51 -6.57 -4.87 -0.27
C LEU A 51 -5.25 -5.64 -0.25
N LEU A 52 -4.21 -5.13 -0.94
CA LEU A 52 -2.87 -5.72 -0.92
C LEU A 52 -2.31 -5.71 0.49
N ASN A 53 -2.50 -4.62 1.20
CA ASN A 53 -1.96 -4.40 2.53
C ASN A 53 -2.57 -5.34 3.58
N VAL A 54 -3.90 -5.45 3.59
CA VAL A 54 -4.62 -6.39 4.47
C VAL A 54 -4.26 -7.84 4.13
N SER A 55 -4.16 -8.18 2.85
CA SER A 55 -3.81 -9.54 2.42
C SER A 55 -2.36 -9.90 2.80
N ALA A 56 -1.41 -9.00 2.57
CA ALA A 56 -0.01 -9.17 2.95
C ALA A 56 0.15 -9.33 4.45
N THR A 57 -0.58 -8.53 5.25
CA THR A 57 -0.51 -8.62 6.72
C THR A 57 -1.07 -9.94 7.24
N ARG A 58 -2.21 -10.40 6.70
CA ARG A 58 -2.83 -11.68 7.08
C ARG A 58 -1.97 -12.88 6.67
N MET A 59 -1.41 -12.86 5.46
CA MET A 59 -0.53 -13.93 4.99
C MET A 59 0.83 -13.91 5.70
N GLY A 60 1.31 -12.72 6.06
CA GLY A 60 2.59 -12.52 6.73
C GLY A 60 2.57 -12.92 8.20
N SER A 61 1.46 -12.75 8.91
CA SER A 61 1.34 -13.11 10.33
C SER A 61 1.53 -14.60 10.61
N ASP A 62 1.27 -15.46 9.63
CA ASP A 62 1.44 -16.92 9.75
C ASP A 62 2.88 -17.38 9.46
N VAL A 63 3.68 -16.55 8.80
CA VAL A 63 5.01 -16.91 8.29
C VAL A 63 6.14 -16.18 9.02
N TYR A 64 5.91 -14.92 9.38
CA TYR A 64 6.89 -14.04 9.99
C TYR A 64 6.64 -13.88 11.48
N SER A 65 7.72 -13.66 12.24
CA SER A 65 7.56 -13.25 13.64
C SER A 65 6.91 -11.87 13.74
N GLY A 66 6.26 -11.57 14.87
CA GLY A 66 5.63 -10.27 15.09
C GLY A 66 6.60 -9.09 14.90
N ALA A 67 7.87 -9.24 15.30
CA ALA A 67 8.91 -8.23 15.12
C ALA A 67 9.24 -7.98 13.63
N GLN A 68 9.26 -9.03 12.81
CA GLN A 68 9.49 -8.91 11.36
C GLN A 68 8.32 -8.22 10.67
N MET A 69 7.08 -8.61 10.99
CA MET A 69 5.89 -7.94 10.45
C MET A 69 5.83 -6.46 10.85
N ALA A 70 6.13 -6.14 12.11
CA ALA A 70 6.20 -4.75 12.55
C ALA A 70 7.26 -3.95 11.76
N SER A 71 8.42 -4.56 11.50
CA SER A 71 9.48 -3.94 10.69
C SER A 71 9.04 -3.68 9.25
N PHE A 72 8.34 -4.63 8.62
CA PHE A 72 7.81 -4.46 7.27
C PHE A 72 6.76 -3.36 7.19
N ASN A 73 5.84 -3.32 8.14
CA ASN A 73 4.78 -2.32 8.23
C ASN A 73 5.36 -0.90 8.42
N MET A 74 6.35 -0.73 9.30
CA MET A 74 7.05 0.55 9.43
C MET A 74 7.77 0.97 8.14
N ALA A 75 8.37 0.02 7.41
CA ALA A 75 9.07 0.31 6.16
C ALA A 75 8.12 0.67 5.01
N SER A 76 6.94 0.06 4.95
CA SER A 76 5.93 0.33 3.91
C SER A 76 5.05 1.56 4.21
N GLY A 77 5.18 2.15 5.41
CA GLY A 77 4.37 3.28 5.86
C GLY A 77 2.97 2.89 6.33
N VAL A 78 2.79 1.61 6.63
CA VAL A 78 1.54 1.01 7.10
C VAL A 78 1.61 0.94 8.62
N LEU A 79 0.92 1.84 9.31
CA LEU A 79 0.89 1.90 10.78
C LEU A 79 -0.27 1.06 11.34
#